data_AF-A0A1F8P0L4-F1
#
_entry.id   AF-A0A1F8P0L4-F1
#
_cell.length_a   1.000
_cell.length_b   1.000
_cell.length_c   1.000
_cell.angle_alpha   90.00
_cell.angle_beta   90.00
_cell.angle_gamma   90.00
#
_symmetry.space_group_name_H-M   'P 1'
#
loop_
_entity.id
_entity.type
_entity.pdbx_description
1 polymer ?
#
loop_
_entity_poly.entity_id
_entity_poly.type
_entity_poly.pdbx_seq_one_letter_code
_entity_poly.pdbx_strand_id
1 'polypeptide(L)'
;MFNGTVFAVPSVSQVALRPAIAIPMFFGYTFGPVVGLFTGAVGNMFGDALTGFGLSPQWSLGNGLVGMIAGMVMLFKDKKRSVDTVLYVSAALAALATVFFLFNRDIANMLFYDVDNGIFGDQTITIWAGLSAVIGFVLVLIVRFAFAQDIDLGAAVIWGMLGNFIGLGFAAISDIWINGFSPQVAIVGEFLPAAGPNLIFVAILVPILVAAYKAVQRQAGR
;
A
#
# COMPACT_ATOMS: atom_id res chain seq x y z
N MET A 1 6.68 11.70 -26.32
CA MET A 1 6.19 10.83 -25.23
C MET A 1 6.73 11.39 -23.93
N PHE A 2 5.87 11.82 -23.01
CA PHE A 2 6.31 12.36 -21.72
C PHE A 2 6.99 11.24 -20.93
N ASN A 3 8.33 11.24 -20.90
CA ASN A 3 9.11 10.40 -20.02
C ASN A 3 9.11 11.05 -18.63
N GLY A 4 7.95 11.05 -17.96
CA GLY A 4 7.87 11.35 -16.55
C GLY A 4 8.54 10.19 -15.84
N THR A 5 9.72 10.42 -15.28
CA THR A 5 10.57 9.43 -14.60
C THR A 5 9.83 8.76 -13.44
N VAL A 6 8.99 7.77 -13.74
CA VAL A 6 8.54 6.78 -12.79
C VAL A 6 9.67 5.76 -12.73
N PHE A 7 10.38 5.71 -11.62
CA PHE A 7 11.40 4.68 -11.41
C PHE A 7 10.69 3.34 -11.34
N ALA A 8 10.64 2.64 -12.48
CA ALA A 8 10.10 1.29 -12.56
C ALA A 8 10.90 0.39 -11.62
N VAL A 9 10.20 -0.32 -10.76
CA VAL A 9 10.81 -1.33 -9.89
C VAL A 9 10.76 -2.65 -10.66
N PRO A 10 11.77 -3.54 -10.57
CA PRO A 10 11.67 -4.88 -11.14
C PRO A 10 10.37 -5.55 -10.68
N SER A 11 9.44 -5.74 -11.61
CA SER A 11 8.07 -6.20 -11.40
C SER A 11 7.58 -6.81 -12.71
N VAL A 12 6.67 -7.79 -12.61
CA VAL A 12 6.07 -8.46 -13.78
C VAL A 12 5.09 -7.58 -14.55
N SER A 13 4.59 -6.51 -13.92
CA SER A 13 3.81 -5.45 -14.55
C SER A 13 4.44 -4.07 -14.35
N GLN A 14 3.83 -3.01 -14.88
CA GLN A 14 4.31 -1.62 -14.82
C GLN A 14 4.17 -1.01 -13.41
N VAL A 15 4.82 -1.63 -12.43
CA VAL A 15 4.92 -1.11 -11.05
C VAL A 15 6.14 -0.21 -10.95
N ALA A 16 5.93 0.95 -10.36
CA ALA A 16 6.97 1.95 -10.22
C ALA A 16 6.92 2.61 -8.84
N LEU A 17 8.04 3.21 -8.43
CA LEU A 17 8.10 4.03 -7.23
C LEU A 17 7.12 5.18 -7.36
N ARG A 18 6.14 5.24 -6.45
CA ARG A 18 5.05 6.22 -6.48
C ARG A 18 5.08 7.13 -5.26
N PRO A 19 5.98 8.15 -5.22
CA PRO A 19 5.89 9.21 -4.21
C PRO A 19 4.50 9.86 -4.14
N ALA A 20 3.80 9.92 -5.28
CA ALA A 20 2.45 10.46 -5.39
C ALA A 20 1.39 9.70 -4.56
N ILE A 21 1.66 8.48 -4.09
CA ILE A 21 0.74 7.71 -3.25
C ILE A 21 0.40 8.43 -1.93
N ALA A 22 1.27 9.33 -1.47
CA ALA A 22 1.04 10.15 -0.30
C ALA A 22 -0.13 11.14 -0.49
N ILE A 23 -0.48 11.49 -1.73
CA ILE A 23 -1.54 12.46 -2.05
C ILE A 23 -2.92 11.93 -1.61
N PRO A 24 -3.43 10.78 -2.11
CA PRO A 24 -4.73 10.28 -1.68
C PRO A 24 -4.79 9.97 -0.19
N MET A 25 -3.66 9.55 0.42
CA MET A 25 -3.59 9.35 1.87
C MET A 25 -3.75 10.66 2.64
N PHE A 26 -3.02 11.71 2.24
CA PHE A 26 -3.13 13.03 2.83
C PHE A 26 -4.54 13.59 2.70
N PHE A 27 -5.11 13.53 1.49
CA PHE A 27 -6.47 14.04 1.24
C PHE A 27 -7.52 13.23 2.02
N GLY A 28 -7.37 11.91 2.08
CA GLY A 28 -8.20 11.03 2.89
C GLY A 28 -8.13 11.39 4.36
N TYR A 29 -6.92 11.43 4.93
CA TYR A 29 -6.69 11.75 6.34
C TYR A 29 -7.24 13.14 6.73
N THR A 30 -7.11 14.12 5.82
CA THR A 30 -7.37 15.54 6.12
C THR A 30 -8.80 15.97 5.81
N PHE A 31 -9.42 15.40 4.77
CA PHE A 31 -10.75 15.81 4.28
C PHE A 31 -11.78 14.68 4.29
N GLY A 32 -11.38 13.47 4.67
CA GLY A 32 -12.27 12.35 4.92
C GLY A 32 -12.25 11.27 3.84
N PRO A 33 -12.89 10.13 4.12
CA PRO A 33 -12.76 8.91 3.32
C PRO A 33 -13.27 9.07 1.89
N VAL A 34 -14.34 9.84 1.67
CA VAL A 34 -14.90 10.08 0.33
C VAL A 34 -13.94 10.91 -0.53
N VAL A 35 -13.30 11.92 0.06
CA VAL A 35 -12.30 12.73 -0.65
C VAL A 35 -11.08 11.89 -0.99
N GLY A 36 -10.59 11.09 -0.04
CA GLY A 36 -9.49 10.14 -0.29
C GLY A 36 -9.80 9.14 -1.40
N LEU A 37 -11.02 8.57 -1.42
CA LEU A 37 -11.49 7.67 -2.47
C LEU A 37 -11.43 8.34 -3.84
N PHE A 38 -12.01 9.53 -3.96
CA PHE A 38 -12.07 10.24 -5.22
C PHE A 38 -10.68 10.68 -5.70
N THR A 39 -9.89 11.31 -4.81
CA THR A 39 -8.52 11.74 -5.12
C THR A 39 -7.65 10.58 -5.57
N GLY A 40 -7.76 9.42 -4.91
CA GLY A 40 -6.98 8.23 -5.28
C GLY A 40 -7.42 7.62 -6.60
N ALA A 41 -8.71 7.37 -6.77
CA ALA A 41 -9.22 6.70 -7.97
C ALA A 41 -9.06 7.56 -9.22
N VAL A 42 -9.47 8.83 -9.14
CA VAL A 42 -9.42 9.75 -10.27
C VAL A 42 -7.99 10.16 -10.55
N GLY A 43 -7.20 10.48 -9.52
CA GLY A 43 -5.79 10.84 -9.67
C GLY A 43 -4.98 9.73 -10.35
N ASN A 44 -5.22 8.47 -9.98
CA ASN A 44 -4.59 7.32 -10.65
C ASN A 44 -5.00 7.21 -12.12
N MET A 45 -6.31 7.27 -12.42
CA MET A 45 -6.84 7.17 -13.77
C MET A 45 -6.23 8.22 -14.71
N PHE A 46 -6.14 9.47 -14.26
CA PHE A 46 -5.48 10.53 -15.02
C PHE A 46 -3.96 10.30 -15.13
N GLY A 47 -3.30 9.88 -14.04
CA GLY A 47 -1.88 9.54 -14.06
C GLY A 47 -1.54 8.48 -15.10
N ASP A 48 -2.32 7.41 -15.15
CA ASP A 48 -2.12 6.30 -16.09
C ASP A 48 -2.40 6.73 -17.54
N ALA A 49 -3.43 7.56 -17.75
CA ALA A 49 -3.73 8.14 -19.07
C ALA A 49 -2.61 9.05 -19.59
N LEU A 50 -2.02 9.88 -18.71
CA LEU A 50 -0.98 10.84 -19.06
C LEU A 50 0.40 10.17 -19.26
N THR A 51 0.67 9.07 -18.56
CA THR A 51 1.93 8.33 -18.64
C THR A 51 1.93 7.23 -19.71
N GLY A 52 0.77 6.90 -20.28
CA GLY A 52 0.64 5.90 -21.33
C GLY A 52 0.59 4.46 -20.83
N PHE A 53 0.40 4.24 -19.53
CA PHE A 53 0.18 2.91 -18.94
C PHE A 53 -1.18 2.29 -19.27
N GLY A 54 -2.11 3.10 -19.80
CA GLY A 54 -3.47 2.64 -20.10
C GLY A 54 -4.33 2.57 -18.84
N LEU A 55 -5.64 2.69 -19.01
CA LEU A 55 -6.56 2.75 -17.88
C LEU A 55 -6.75 1.37 -17.26
N SER A 56 -6.38 1.23 -15.99
CA SER A 56 -6.61 0.04 -15.18
C SER A 56 -7.65 0.33 -14.09
N PRO A 57 -8.94 -0.01 -14.28
CA PRO A 57 -10.01 0.33 -13.35
C PRO A 57 -9.81 -0.24 -11.94
N GLN A 58 -9.32 -1.47 -11.82
CA GLN A 58 -9.01 -2.15 -10.57
C GLN A 58 -7.87 -1.50 -9.81
N TRP A 59 -6.82 -1.04 -10.50
CA TRP A 59 -5.72 -0.28 -9.90
C TRP A 59 -6.17 1.12 -9.50
N SER A 60 -7.00 1.76 -10.31
CA SER A 60 -7.59 3.06 -9.97
C SER A 60 -8.46 2.93 -8.72
N LEU A 61 -9.35 1.95 -8.67
CA LEU A 61 -10.16 1.68 -7.48
C LEU A 61 -9.28 1.33 -6.27
N GLY A 62 -8.23 0.52 -6.45
CA GLY A 62 -7.26 0.22 -5.41
C GLY A 62 -6.63 1.49 -4.82
N ASN A 63 -6.17 2.42 -5.65
CA ASN A 63 -5.64 3.72 -5.20
C ASN A 63 -6.72 4.58 -4.52
N GLY A 64 -7.97 4.49 -4.96
CA GLY A 64 -9.11 5.07 -4.25
C GLY A 64 -9.26 4.48 -2.85
N LEU A 65 -9.24 3.15 -2.71
CA LEU A 65 -9.33 2.48 -1.41
C LEU A 65 -8.17 2.88 -0.49
N VAL A 66 -6.96 3.09 -1.03
CA VAL A 66 -5.82 3.61 -0.25
C VAL A 66 -6.20 4.93 0.44
N GLY A 67 -6.72 5.91 -0.31
CA GLY A 67 -7.13 7.20 0.25
C GLY A 67 -8.35 7.09 1.15
N MET A 68 -9.32 6.26 0.79
CA MET A 68 -10.53 6.05 1.59
C MET A 68 -10.20 5.53 2.99
N ILE A 69 -9.38 4.48 3.06
CA ILE A 69 -8.97 3.85 4.31
C ILE A 69 -8.14 4.83 5.14
N ALA A 70 -7.23 5.59 4.52
CA ALA A 70 -6.49 6.63 5.22
C ALA A 70 -7.43 7.66 5.90
N GLY A 71 -8.58 7.96 5.28
CA GLY A 71 -9.59 8.85 5.84
C GLY A 71 -10.55 8.25 6.87
N MET A 72 -10.61 6.91 6.99
CA MET A 72 -11.47 6.25 7.99
C MET A 72 -11.07 6.57 9.44
N VAL A 73 -9.86 7.12 9.66
CA VAL A 73 -9.45 7.68 10.95
C VAL A 73 -10.47 8.67 11.52
N MET A 74 -11.19 9.42 10.66
CA MET A 74 -12.20 10.40 11.08
C MET A 74 -13.44 9.78 11.71
N LEU A 75 -13.67 8.47 11.49
CA LEU A 75 -14.78 7.74 12.11
C LEU A 75 -14.52 7.44 13.59
N PHE A 76 -13.29 7.61 14.05
CA PHE A 76 -12.91 7.40 15.44
C PHE A 76 -12.96 8.72 16.22
N LYS A 77 -13.70 8.71 17.34
CA LYS A 77 -13.72 9.84 18.28
C LYS A 77 -12.38 10.03 19.00
N ASP A 78 -11.71 8.93 19.32
CA ASP A 78 -10.40 8.92 19.98
C ASP A 78 -9.33 8.46 18.98
N LYS A 79 -8.37 9.35 18.71
CA LYS A 79 -7.28 9.09 17.77
C LYS A 79 -6.37 7.97 18.26
N LYS A 80 -6.08 7.89 19.56
CA LYS A 80 -5.23 6.82 20.13
C LYS A 80 -5.86 5.46 19.90
N ARG A 81 -7.16 5.34 20.21
CA ARG A 81 -7.96 4.12 19.95
C ARG A 81 -7.97 3.77 18.47
N SER A 82 -8.04 4.76 17.57
CA SER A 82 -8.01 4.51 16.12
C SER A 82 -6.70 3.83 15.71
N VAL A 83 -5.57 4.31 16.21
CA VAL A 83 -4.26 3.76 15.87
C VAL A 83 -4.08 2.38 16.51
N ASP A 84 -4.54 2.19 17.75
CA ASP A 84 -4.52 0.87 18.40
C ASP A 84 -5.37 -0.15 17.61
N THR A 85 -6.51 0.29 17.06
CA THR A 85 -7.34 -0.57 16.20
C THR A 85 -6.59 -0.98 14.94
N VAL A 86 -5.91 -0.04 14.26
CA VAL A 86 -5.09 -0.36 13.10
C VAL A 86 -3.97 -1.33 13.46
N LEU A 87 -3.32 -1.17 14.62
CA LEU A 87 -2.30 -2.10 15.09
C LEU A 87 -2.85 -3.52 15.27
N TYR A 88 -4.03 -3.67 15.87
CA TYR A 88 -4.66 -4.98 16.02
C TYR A 88 -5.03 -5.60 14.67
N VAL A 89 -5.55 -4.80 13.74
CA VAL A 89 -5.85 -5.27 12.37
C VAL A 89 -4.58 -5.68 11.65
N SER A 90 -3.52 -4.86 11.68
CA SER A 90 -2.22 -5.19 11.07
C SER A 90 -1.59 -6.43 11.69
N ALA A 91 -1.69 -6.61 13.01
CA ALA A 91 -1.20 -7.82 13.70
C ALA A 91 -1.98 -9.05 13.25
N ALA A 92 -3.31 -8.97 13.17
CA ALA A 92 -4.16 -10.06 12.69
C ALA A 92 -3.83 -10.42 11.23
N LEU A 93 -3.68 -9.43 10.34
CA LEU A 93 -3.30 -9.66 8.95
C LEU A 93 -1.92 -10.30 8.82
N ALA A 94 -0.93 -9.82 9.59
CA ALA A 94 0.40 -10.39 9.59
C ALA A 94 0.41 -11.83 10.13
N ALA A 95 -0.36 -12.11 11.18
CA ALA A 95 -0.52 -13.45 11.72
C ALA A 95 -1.19 -14.39 10.70
N LEU A 96 -2.28 -13.95 10.06
CA LEU A 96 -2.97 -14.73 9.03
C LEU A 96 -2.05 -15.02 7.84
N ALA A 97 -1.30 -14.02 7.35
CA ALA A 97 -0.33 -14.19 6.27
C ALA A 97 0.80 -15.16 6.66
N THR A 98 1.30 -15.05 7.89
CA THR A 98 2.34 -15.96 8.42
C THR A 98 1.82 -17.40 8.53
N VAL A 99 0.61 -17.58 9.07
CA VAL A 99 -0.03 -18.89 9.17
C VAL A 99 -0.25 -19.49 7.78
N PHE A 100 -0.78 -18.70 6.85
CA PHE A 100 -0.95 -19.13 5.45
C PHE A 100 0.39 -19.57 4.84
N PHE A 101 1.45 -18.78 5.02
CA PHE A 101 2.78 -19.16 4.57
C PHE A 101 3.25 -20.48 5.20
N LEU A 102 3.14 -20.64 6.52
CA LEU A 102 3.61 -21.84 7.21
C LEU A 102 2.89 -23.13 6.75
N PHE A 103 1.60 -23.06 6.45
CA PHE A 103 0.83 -24.20 5.94
C PHE A 103 1.08 -24.51 4.46
N ASN A 104 1.55 -23.54 3.67
CA ASN A 104 1.71 -23.67 2.23
C ASN A 104 3.18 -23.62 1.76
N ARG A 105 4.15 -23.47 2.67
CA ARG A 105 5.58 -23.30 2.32
C ARG A 105 6.18 -24.50 1.58
N ASP A 106 5.71 -25.71 1.88
CA ASP A 106 6.23 -26.96 1.32
C ASP A 106 5.54 -27.32 -0.02
N ILE A 107 4.53 -26.54 -0.43
CA ILE A 107 3.86 -26.70 -1.71
C ILE A 107 4.79 -26.14 -2.79
N ALA A 108 5.09 -26.99 -3.79
CA ALA A 108 5.81 -26.56 -4.98
C ALA A 108 5.07 -25.38 -5.60
N ASN A 109 5.78 -24.28 -5.77
CA ASN A 109 5.27 -23.10 -6.43
C ASN A 109 5.25 -23.38 -7.93
N MET A 110 4.24 -24.13 -8.38
CA MET A 110 3.93 -24.52 -9.77
C MET A 110 3.81 -23.33 -10.74
N LEU A 111 3.97 -22.12 -10.22
CA LEU A 111 3.73 -20.83 -10.85
C LEU A 111 4.99 -19.93 -10.81
N PHE A 112 6.14 -20.43 -10.31
CA PHE A 112 7.47 -19.81 -10.44
C PHE A 112 8.30 -20.50 -11.53
N TYR A 113 8.74 -19.73 -12.52
CA TYR A 113 9.55 -20.20 -13.64
C TYR A 113 10.80 -19.32 -13.77
N ASP A 114 11.96 -19.96 -13.77
CA ASP A 114 13.24 -19.30 -14.03
C ASP A 114 13.95 -20.14 -15.09
N VAL A 115 13.74 -19.71 -16.35
CA VAL A 115 14.20 -20.41 -17.55
C VAL A 115 15.72 -20.45 -17.61
N ASP A 116 16.39 -19.38 -17.18
CA ASP A 116 17.84 -19.27 -17.20
C ASP A 116 18.50 -20.24 -16.21
N ASN A 117 17.81 -20.54 -15.10
CA ASN A 117 18.27 -21.50 -14.08
C ASN A 117 17.59 -22.89 -14.16
N GLY A 118 16.77 -23.13 -15.18
CA GLY A 118 16.12 -24.43 -15.43
C GLY A 118 15.02 -24.82 -14.43
N ILE A 119 14.39 -23.84 -13.80
CA ILE A 119 13.35 -24.02 -12.77
C ILE A 119 11.97 -23.86 -13.40
N PHE A 120 11.09 -24.84 -13.21
CA PHE A 120 9.76 -24.89 -13.85
C PHE A 120 8.67 -25.34 -12.87
N GLY A 121 8.33 -24.48 -11.92
CA GLY A 121 7.21 -24.73 -11.02
C GLY A 121 7.53 -25.68 -9.84
N ASP A 122 8.80 -25.96 -9.60
CA ASP A 122 9.28 -26.97 -8.65
C ASP A 122 9.89 -26.38 -7.37
N GLN A 123 10.01 -25.06 -7.28
CA GLN A 123 10.56 -24.38 -6.09
C GLN A 123 9.50 -24.07 -5.05
N THR A 124 9.84 -24.21 -3.77
CA THR A 124 8.96 -23.81 -2.65
C THR A 124 8.89 -22.28 -2.50
N ILE A 125 7.81 -21.78 -1.86
CA ILE A 125 7.69 -20.34 -1.54
C ILE A 125 8.87 -19.92 -0.66
N THR A 126 9.57 -18.84 -1.05
CA THR A 126 10.78 -18.40 -0.33
C THR A 126 10.46 -17.93 1.08
N ILE A 127 11.40 -18.14 2.01
CA ILE A 127 11.28 -17.62 3.37
C ILE A 127 11.18 -16.09 3.40
N TRP A 128 11.77 -15.40 2.42
CA TRP A 128 11.69 -13.95 2.28
C TRP A 128 10.28 -13.46 1.98
N ALA A 129 9.52 -14.20 1.17
CA ALA A 129 8.10 -13.92 0.95
C ALA A 129 7.31 -14.10 2.25
N GLY A 130 7.58 -15.14 3.04
CA GLY A 130 6.97 -15.35 4.35
C GLY A 130 7.31 -14.26 5.37
N LEU A 131 8.55 -13.76 5.37
CA LEU A 131 9.00 -12.68 6.25
C LEU A 131 8.43 -11.31 5.87
N SER A 132 7.98 -11.10 4.63
CA SER A 132 7.48 -9.80 4.16
C SER A 132 6.31 -9.26 5.00
N ALA A 133 5.38 -10.13 5.43
CA ALA A 133 4.26 -9.77 6.28
C ALA A 133 4.72 -9.34 7.69
N VAL A 134 5.70 -10.05 8.25
CA VAL A 134 6.31 -9.74 9.55
C VAL A 134 7.08 -8.41 9.47
N ILE A 135 7.88 -8.22 8.41
CA ILE A 135 8.61 -6.97 8.17
C ILE A 135 7.64 -5.80 8.04
N GLY A 136 6.54 -5.96 7.28
CA GLY A 136 5.49 -4.94 7.17
C GLY A 136 4.88 -4.58 8.52
N PHE A 137 4.59 -5.57 9.37
CA PHE A 137 4.07 -5.31 10.72
C PHE A 137 5.10 -4.62 11.63
N VAL A 138 6.37 -5.04 11.56
CA VAL A 138 7.47 -4.39 12.30
C VAL A 138 7.61 -2.93 11.90
N LEU A 139 7.48 -2.60 10.61
CA LEU A 139 7.48 -1.21 10.14
C LEU A 139 6.33 -0.39 10.76
N VAL A 140 5.12 -0.96 10.83
CA VAL A 140 3.98 -0.29 11.49
C VAL A 140 4.27 -0.04 12.97
N LEU A 141 4.88 -1.00 13.67
CA LEU A 141 5.31 -0.83 15.06
C LEU A 141 6.37 0.26 15.22
N ILE A 142 7.40 0.27 14.37
CA ILE A 142 8.44 1.30 14.38
C ILE A 142 7.81 2.68 14.22
N VAL A 143 6.91 2.85 13.24
CA VAL A 143 6.19 4.11 13.01
C VAL A 143 5.37 4.50 14.24
N ARG A 144 4.67 3.56 14.88
CA ARG A 144 3.89 3.84 16.10
C ARG A 144 4.76 4.44 17.21
N PHE A 145 5.97 3.93 17.40
CA PHE A 145 6.86 4.45 18.43
C PHE A 145 7.59 5.73 17.98
N ALA A 146 7.96 5.83 16.70
CA ALA A 146 8.63 7.01 16.15
C ALA A 146 7.74 8.27 16.22
N PHE A 147 6.43 8.13 16.03
CA PHE A 147 5.47 9.23 16.13
C PHE A 147 4.69 9.24 17.46
N ALA A 148 5.21 8.61 18.52
CA ALA A 148 4.50 8.54 19.81
C ALA A 148 4.23 9.93 20.43
N GLN A 149 5.02 10.95 20.07
CA GLN A 149 4.87 12.32 20.57
C GLN A 149 3.80 13.13 19.81
N ASP A 150 3.47 12.77 18.57
CA ASP A 150 2.43 13.43 17.76
C ASP A 150 1.46 12.38 17.21
N ILE A 151 0.38 12.18 17.96
CA ILE A 151 -0.63 11.17 17.64
C ILE A 151 -1.34 11.41 16.31
N ASP A 152 -1.42 12.65 15.84
CA ASP A 152 -2.03 12.96 14.56
C ASP A 152 -1.13 12.54 13.41
N LEU A 153 0.17 12.86 13.49
CA LEU A 153 1.13 12.41 12.49
C LEU A 153 1.24 10.88 12.50
N GLY A 154 1.32 10.28 13.68
CA GLY A 154 1.33 8.83 13.84
C GLY A 154 0.08 8.18 13.24
N ALA A 155 -1.09 8.77 13.47
CA ALA A 155 -2.33 8.27 12.88
C ALA A 155 -2.36 8.42 11.36
N ALA A 156 -1.93 9.55 10.81
CA ALA A 156 -1.89 9.75 9.36
C ALA A 156 -1.01 8.72 8.66
N VAL A 157 0.18 8.45 9.21
CA VAL A 157 1.10 7.45 8.65
C VAL A 157 0.53 6.04 8.80
N ILE A 158 0.07 5.64 9.99
CA ILE A 158 -0.39 4.28 10.24
C ILE A 158 -1.66 3.95 9.44
N TRP A 159 -2.62 4.87 9.36
CA TRP A 159 -3.79 4.70 8.51
C TRP A 159 -3.44 4.72 7.01
N GLY A 160 -2.46 5.53 6.60
CA GLY A 160 -1.92 5.51 5.25
C GLY A 160 -1.25 4.17 4.90
N MET A 161 -0.47 3.59 5.81
CA MET A 161 0.17 2.27 5.64
C MET A 161 -0.87 1.16 5.53
N LEU A 162 -1.92 1.17 6.36
CA LEU A 162 -3.03 0.23 6.25
C LEU A 162 -3.77 0.39 4.91
N GLY A 163 -4.08 1.63 4.53
CA GLY A 163 -4.72 1.94 3.26
C GLY A 163 -3.89 1.44 2.08
N ASN A 164 -2.58 1.69 2.07
CA ASN A 164 -1.64 1.19 1.07
C ASN A 164 -1.73 -0.33 0.92
N PHE A 165 -1.63 -1.05 2.04
CA PHE A 165 -1.63 -2.51 2.04
C PHE A 165 -2.95 -3.08 1.53
N ILE A 166 -4.09 -2.58 2.03
CA ILE A 166 -5.41 -3.10 1.63
C ILE A 166 -5.77 -2.68 0.20
N GLY A 167 -5.55 -1.42 -0.16
CA GLY A 167 -5.93 -0.89 -1.47
C GLY A 167 -5.12 -1.49 -2.61
N LEU A 168 -3.79 -1.64 -2.43
CA LEU A 168 -2.96 -2.32 -3.43
C LEU A 168 -3.15 -3.83 -3.43
N GLY A 169 -3.43 -4.43 -2.26
CA GLY A 169 -3.79 -5.83 -2.16
C GLY A 169 -5.07 -6.13 -2.95
N PHE A 170 -6.08 -5.27 -2.84
CA PHE A 170 -7.30 -5.35 -3.64
C PHE A 170 -7.00 -5.28 -5.14
N ALA A 171 -6.17 -4.32 -5.60
CA ALA A 171 -5.84 -4.18 -7.01
C ALA A 171 -5.17 -5.44 -7.56
N ALA A 172 -4.08 -5.87 -6.94
CA ALA A 172 -3.30 -7.02 -7.37
C ALA A 172 -4.11 -8.33 -7.30
N ILE A 173 -4.89 -8.55 -6.24
CA ILE A 173 -5.76 -9.73 -6.14
C ILE A 173 -6.81 -9.71 -7.27
N SER A 174 -7.37 -8.54 -7.58
CA SER A 174 -8.34 -8.40 -8.68
C SER A 174 -7.76 -8.77 -10.05
N ASP A 175 -6.46 -8.56 -10.27
CA ASP A 175 -5.78 -8.92 -11.53
C ASP A 175 -5.76 -10.42 -11.83
N ILE A 176 -5.96 -11.27 -10.81
CA ILE A 176 -6.13 -12.72 -11.01
C ILE A 176 -7.35 -13.01 -11.91
N TRP A 177 -8.46 -12.30 -11.68
CA TRP A 177 -9.69 -12.50 -12.46
C TRP A 177 -9.80 -11.56 -13.67
N ILE A 178 -9.26 -10.35 -13.57
CA ILE A 178 -9.38 -9.35 -14.63
C ILE A 178 -8.37 -9.59 -15.75
N ASN A 179 -7.11 -9.85 -15.38
CA ASN A 179 -6.00 -10.02 -16.31
C ASN A 179 -5.55 -11.49 -16.43
N GLY A 180 -6.14 -12.40 -15.66
CA GLY A 180 -5.79 -13.83 -15.68
C GLY A 180 -4.43 -14.13 -15.05
N PHE A 181 -3.91 -13.22 -14.21
CA PHE A 181 -2.62 -13.42 -13.56
C PHE A 181 -2.67 -14.59 -12.58
N SER A 182 -1.55 -15.29 -12.45
CA SER A 182 -1.41 -16.27 -11.38
C SER A 182 -1.36 -15.54 -10.02
N PRO A 183 -1.80 -16.19 -8.92
CA PRO A 183 -1.70 -15.60 -7.58
C PRO A 183 -0.30 -15.09 -7.23
N GLN A 184 0.76 -15.72 -7.74
CA GLN A 184 2.15 -15.37 -7.52
C GLN A 184 2.54 -14.11 -8.29
N VAL A 185 2.10 -14.01 -9.55
CA VAL A 185 2.31 -12.80 -10.37
C VAL A 185 1.61 -11.62 -9.69
N ALA A 186 0.36 -11.79 -9.28
CA ALA A 186 -0.37 -10.76 -8.52
C ALA A 186 0.35 -10.39 -7.21
N ILE A 187 0.71 -11.36 -6.35
CA ILE A 187 1.22 -11.08 -5.01
C ILE A 187 2.70 -10.69 -5.00
N VAL A 188 3.56 -11.49 -5.62
CA VAL A 188 5.02 -11.27 -5.61
C VAL A 188 5.44 -10.33 -6.72
N GLY A 189 4.77 -10.41 -7.87
CA GLY A 189 5.12 -9.63 -9.04
C GLY A 189 4.54 -8.22 -9.03
N GLU A 190 3.35 -8.00 -8.44
CA GLU A 190 2.72 -6.67 -8.44
C GLU A 190 2.55 -6.08 -7.04
N PHE A 191 1.91 -6.82 -6.14
CA PHE A 191 1.56 -6.32 -4.81
C PHE A 191 2.80 -5.97 -3.98
N LEU A 192 3.76 -6.89 -3.82
CA LEU A 192 4.95 -6.62 -3.00
C LEU A 192 5.80 -5.45 -3.56
N PRO A 193 6.10 -5.40 -4.87
CA PRO A 193 6.83 -4.27 -5.46
C PRO A 193 6.07 -2.95 -5.40
N ALA A 194 4.73 -2.95 -5.35
CA ALA A 194 3.93 -1.74 -5.21
C ALA A 194 3.82 -1.31 -3.74
N ALA A 195 3.42 -2.24 -2.86
CA ALA A 195 3.12 -1.96 -1.47
C ALA A 195 4.38 -1.65 -0.66
N GLY A 196 5.46 -2.42 -0.83
CA GLY A 196 6.69 -2.30 -0.05
C GLY A 196 7.33 -0.92 -0.14
N PRO A 197 7.77 -0.46 -1.32
CA PRO A 197 8.35 0.87 -1.49
C PRO A 197 7.39 2.01 -1.12
N ASN A 198 6.09 1.83 -1.34
CA ASN A 198 5.11 2.83 -0.92
C ASN A 198 5.13 3.05 0.59
N LEU A 199 5.36 2.02 1.43
CA LEU A 199 5.46 2.20 2.88
C LEU A 199 6.56 3.19 3.27
N ILE A 200 7.67 3.22 2.53
CA ILE A 200 8.75 4.20 2.74
C ILE A 200 8.25 5.61 2.42
N PHE A 201 7.57 5.78 1.28
CA PHE A 201 6.98 7.07 0.91
C PHE A 201 5.89 7.52 1.88
N VAL A 202 5.07 6.59 2.40
CA VAL A 202 4.08 6.90 3.44
C VAL A 202 4.77 7.43 4.69
N ALA A 203 5.80 6.74 5.17
CA ALA A 203 6.51 7.10 6.40
C ALA A 203 7.21 8.46 6.32
N ILE A 204 7.60 8.91 5.12
CA ILE A 204 8.33 10.16 4.91
C ILE A 204 7.40 11.30 4.48
N LEU A 205 6.60 11.11 3.43
CA LEU A 205 5.88 12.19 2.76
C LEU A 205 4.55 12.55 3.44
N VAL A 206 3.79 11.56 3.92
CA VAL A 206 2.51 11.82 4.60
C VAL A 206 2.68 12.73 5.83
N PRO A 207 3.63 12.51 6.76
CA PRO A 207 3.74 13.38 7.92
C PRO A 207 4.18 14.80 7.53
N ILE A 208 5.00 14.95 6.48
CA ILE A 208 5.39 16.27 5.94
C ILE A 208 4.16 17.02 5.43
N LEU A 209 3.32 16.38 4.62
CA LEU A 209 2.11 17.00 4.07
C LEU A 209 1.12 17.41 5.17
N VAL A 210 0.90 16.53 6.15
CA VAL A 210 0.00 16.82 7.28
C VAL A 210 0.56 17.94 8.16
N ALA A 211 1.86 17.95 8.45
CA ALA A 211 2.49 19.01 9.23
C ALA A 211 2.43 20.37 8.50
N ALA A 212 2.70 20.39 7.19
CA ALA A 212 2.59 21.58 6.36
C ALA A 212 1.15 22.12 6.35
N TYR A 213 0.16 21.25 6.19
CA TYR A 213 -1.25 21.65 6.23
C TYR A 213 -1.66 22.22 7.58
N LYS A 214 -1.25 21.60 8.70
CA LYS A 214 -1.48 22.14 10.05
C LYS A 214 -0.87 23.52 10.23
N ALA A 215 0.32 23.77 9.69
CA ALA A 215 0.96 25.09 9.75
C ALA A 215 0.15 26.13 8.98
N VAL A 216 -0.36 25.78 7.79
CA VAL A 216 -1.22 26.66 6.99
C VAL A 216 -2.55 26.94 7.69
N GLN A 217 -3.19 25.94 8.30
CA GLN A 217 -4.43 26.14 9.07
C GLN A 217 -4.24 27.15 10.20
N ARG A 218 -3.17 26.98 11.00
CA ARG A 218 -2.81 27.90 12.08
C ARG A 218 -2.60 29.33 11.57
N GLN A 219 -1.93 29.49 10.43
CA GLN A 219 -1.72 30.81 9.82
C GLN A 219 -3.03 31.42 9.31
N ALA A 220 -3.94 30.60 8.80
CA ALA A 220 -5.26 31.02 8.33
C ALA A 220 -6.28 31.23 9.46
N GLY A 221 -5.90 31.03 10.72
CA GLY A 221 -6.78 31.20 11.89
C GLY A 221 -7.89 30.14 11.99
N ARG A 222 -7.67 28.95 11.43
CA ARG A 222 -8.57 27.79 11.48
C ARG A 222 -7.93 26.65 12.26
#